data_AF-A0A2R6Y5M1-F1
#
_entry.id   AF-A0A2R6Y5M1-F1
#
_cell.length_a   1.000
_cell.length_b   1.000
_cell.length_c   1.000
_cell.angle_alpha   90.00
_cell.angle_beta   90.00
_cell.angle_gamma   90.00
#
_symmetry.space_group_name_H-M   'P 1'
#
loop_
_entity.id
_entity.type
_entity.pdbx_description
1 polymer ?
#
loop_
_entity_poly.entity_id
_entity_poly.type
_entity_poly.pdbx_seq_one_letter_code
_entity_poly.pdbx_strand_id
1 'polypeptide(L)'
;MRRASYIDTKIDLNHQQEKVKKLKKLLQKTEMEWQNNWFNNLTGDKQEQYKKQVAEMKRITPSILWTIETGKIQVEWKRNWFKNLTEDKKEKYYTEINKIKTEIKKENNL
;
A
#
# COMPACT_ATOMS: atom_id res chain seq x y z
N MET A 1 -18.76 -34.63 -28.75
CA MET A 1 -18.40 -34.28 -27.37
C MET A 1 -17.40 -33.12 -27.34
N ARG A 2 -17.85 -31.86 -27.19
CA ARG A 2 -16.96 -30.66 -27.03
C ARG A 2 -17.26 -29.82 -25.78
N ARG A 3 -18.23 -30.23 -24.95
CA ARG A 3 -18.73 -29.44 -23.81
C ARG A 3 -17.86 -29.55 -22.54
N ALA A 4 -17.21 -30.68 -22.31
CA ALA A 4 -16.36 -30.88 -21.11
C ALA A 4 -15.17 -29.91 -21.12
N SER A 5 -14.42 -29.87 -22.23
CA SER A 5 -13.26 -28.99 -22.38
C SER A 5 -13.57 -27.50 -22.18
N TYR A 6 -14.72 -26.98 -22.64
CA TYR A 6 -15.08 -25.58 -22.45
C TYR A 6 -15.46 -25.24 -21.00
N ILE A 7 -16.11 -26.17 -20.29
CA ILE A 7 -16.48 -25.98 -18.88
C ILE A 7 -15.22 -25.99 -18.01
N ASP A 8 -14.30 -26.93 -18.26
CA ASP A 8 -13.04 -27.02 -17.53
C ASP A 8 -12.18 -25.75 -17.72
N THR A 9 -12.07 -25.24 -18.95
CA THR A 9 -11.36 -23.97 -19.22
C THR A 9 -12.01 -22.77 -18.55
N LYS A 10 -13.35 -22.70 -18.49
CA LYS A 10 -14.06 -21.59 -17.83
C LYS A 10 -13.91 -21.62 -16.31
N ILE A 11 -13.86 -22.82 -15.71
CA ILE A 11 -13.60 -23.01 -14.28
C ILE A 11 -12.17 -22.60 -13.95
N ASP A 12 -11.20 -22.99 -14.77
CA ASP A 12 -9.78 -22.62 -14.61
C ASP A 12 -9.58 -21.09 -14.67
N LEU A 13 -10.16 -20.43 -15.68
CA LEU A 13 -10.13 -18.96 -15.82
C LEU A 13 -10.77 -18.23 -14.63
N ASN A 14 -11.91 -18.72 -14.11
CA ASN A 14 -12.54 -18.14 -12.92
C ASN A 14 -11.67 -18.32 -11.67
N HIS A 15 -11.01 -19.47 -11.51
CA HIS A 15 -10.12 -19.74 -10.40
C HIS A 15 -8.89 -18.82 -10.43
N GLN A 16 -8.29 -18.64 -11.62
CA GLN A 16 -7.20 -17.71 -11.85
C GLN A 16 -7.59 -16.26 -11.53
N GLN A 17 -8.76 -15.80 -11.97
CA GLN A 17 -9.25 -14.44 -11.67
C GLN A 17 -9.41 -14.19 -10.16
N GLU A 18 -9.97 -15.16 -9.43
CA GLU A 18 -10.09 -15.06 -7.96
C GLU A 18 -8.71 -15.05 -7.27
N LYS A 19 -7.74 -15.81 -7.79
CA LYS A 19 -6.36 -15.81 -7.29
C LYS A 19 -5.66 -14.47 -7.53
N VAL A 20 -5.76 -13.90 -8.72
CA VAL A 20 -5.25 -12.55 -9.02
C VAL A 20 -5.89 -11.50 -8.13
N LYS A 21 -7.21 -11.58 -7.90
CA LYS A 21 -7.94 -10.65 -7.02
C LYS A 21 -7.47 -10.74 -5.57
N LYS A 22 -7.22 -11.95 -5.06
CA LYS A 22 -6.62 -12.14 -3.72
C LYS A 22 -5.22 -11.54 -3.65
N LEU A 23 -4.37 -11.75 -4.65
CA LEU A 23 -3.03 -11.17 -4.70
C LEU A 23 -3.05 -9.63 -4.79
N LYS A 24 -3.97 -9.05 -5.57
CA LYS A 24 -4.16 -7.58 -5.63
C LYS A 24 -4.58 -7.01 -4.28
N LYS A 25 -5.50 -7.67 -3.56
CA LYS A 25 -5.89 -7.28 -2.20
C LYS A 25 -4.71 -7.40 -1.22
N LEU A 26 -3.91 -8.46 -1.33
CA LEU A 26 -2.72 -8.63 -0.51
C LEU A 26 -1.70 -7.52 -0.76
N LEU A 27 -1.42 -7.19 -2.03
CA LEU A 27 -0.53 -6.09 -2.39
C LEU A 27 -0.99 -4.77 -1.77
N GLN A 28 -2.27 -4.42 -1.93
CA GLN A 28 -2.84 -3.21 -1.34
C GLN A 28 -2.72 -3.21 0.19
N LYS A 29 -2.98 -4.35 0.84
CA LYS A 29 -2.85 -4.47 2.29
C LYS A 29 -1.40 -4.30 2.74
N THR A 30 -0.44 -4.95 2.08
CA THR A 30 0.99 -4.83 2.40
C THR A 30 1.49 -3.40 2.18
N GLU A 31 1.09 -2.75 1.08
CA GLU A 31 1.40 -1.34 0.84
C GLU A 31 0.77 -0.44 1.92
N MET A 32 -0.49 -0.67 2.30
CA MET A 32 -1.14 0.07 3.38
C MET A 32 -0.49 -0.16 4.74
N GLU A 33 -0.15 -1.38 5.11
CA GLU A 33 0.52 -1.68 6.39
C GLU A 33 1.87 -0.97 6.48
N TRP A 34 2.68 -1.03 5.41
CA TRP A 34 3.94 -0.27 5.35
C TRP A 34 3.71 1.25 5.37
N GLN A 35 2.72 1.73 4.62
CA GLN A 35 2.33 3.15 4.58
C GLN A 35 1.57 3.65 5.79
N ASN A 36 1.15 2.79 6.72
CA ASN A 36 0.48 3.16 7.96
C ASN A 36 1.42 2.96 9.16
N ASN A 37 2.38 2.03 9.05
CA ASN A 37 3.39 1.81 10.06
C ASN A 37 4.43 2.93 10.15
N TRP A 38 4.58 3.80 9.15
CA TRP A 38 5.50 4.95 9.27
C TRP A 38 5.22 5.78 10.53
N PHE A 39 3.94 6.03 10.85
CA PHE A 39 3.56 6.82 12.02
C PHE A 39 3.88 6.08 13.32
N ASN A 40 3.55 4.79 13.38
CA ASN A 40 3.86 3.94 14.53
C ASN A 40 5.38 3.76 14.75
N ASN A 41 6.18 3.89 13.69
CA ASN A 41 7.64 3.80 13.74
C ASN A 41 8.31 5.16 14.03
N LEU A 42 7.56 6.24 14.17
CA LEU A 42 8.09 7.50 14.68
C LEU A 42 8.29 7.42 16.20
N THR A 43 9.28 8.14 16.72
CA THR A 43 9.41 8.37 18.16
C THR A 43 8.21 9.17 18.68
N GLY A 44 7.93 9.07 19.99
CA GLY A 44 6.83 9.79 20.63
C GLY A 44 6.84 11.30 20.32
N ASP A 45 8.01 11.93 20.42
CA ASP A 45 8.18 13.35 20.09
C ASP A 45 7.82 13.66 18.63
N LYS A 46 8.20 12.78 17.70
CA LYS A 46 7.91 12.95 16.26
C LYS A 46 6.44 12.72 15.96
N GLN A 47 5.78 11.79 16.65
CA GLN A 47 4.33 11.61 16.57
C GLN A 47 3.59 12.85 17.07
N GLU A 48 4.05 13.45 18.17
CA GLU A 48 3.46 14.66 18.73
C GLU A 48 3.67 15.88 17.82
N GLN A 49 4.87 16.03 17.23
CA GLN A 49 5.16 17.05 16.22
C GLN A 49 4.22 16.94 15.02
N TYR A 50 4.04 15.73 14.48
CA TYR A 50 3.09 15.50 13.39
C TYR A 50 1.65 15.88 13.77
N LYS A 51 1.18 15.44 14.95
CA LYS A 51 -0.17 15.77 15.42
C LYS A 51 -0.37 17.28 15.59
N LYS A 52 0.64 18.00 16.11
CA LYS A 52 0.62 19.46 16.24
C LYS A 52 0.53 20.16 14.88
N GLN A 53 1.36 19.78 13.92
CA GLN A 53 1.34 20.34 12.57
C GLN A 53 0.00 20.10 11.86
N VAL A 54 -0.56 18.89 11.98
CA VAL A 54 -1.88 18.59 11.42
C VAL A 54 -2.96 19.44 12.10
N ALA A 55 -2.96 19.53 13.43
CA ALA A 55 -3.94 20.34 14.16
C ALA A 55 -3.85 21.84 13.80
N GLU A 56 -2.63 22.35 13.65
CA GLU A 56 -2.39 23.73 13.22
C GLU A 56 -2.90 23.97 11.80
N MET A 57 -2.61 23.09 10.84
CA MET A 57 -3.16 23.23 9.49
C MET A 57 -4.67 23.19 9.45
N LYS A 58 -5.29 22.31 10.22
CA LYS A 58 -6.75 22.23 10.35
C LYS A 58 -7.36 23.51 10.93
N ARG A 59 -6.61 24.25 11.76
CA ARG A 59 -7.05 25.51 12.35
C ARG A 59 -6.93 26.68 11.38
N ILE A 60 -5.84 26.77 10.63
CA ILE A 60 -5.54 27.94 9.78
C ILE A 60 -6.08 27.80 8.36
N THR A 61 -6.36 26.58 7.90
CA THR A 61 -6.80 26.30 6.53
C THR A 61 -8.33 26.14 6.50
N PRO A 62 -9.04 26.73 5.52
CA PRO A 62 -10.46 26.49 5.33
C PRO A 62 -10.79 25.00 5.26
N SER A 63 -11.95 24.60 5.80
CA SER A 63 -12.38 23.20 5.89
C SER A 63 -12.47 22.47 4.54
N ILE A 64 -12.56 23.19 3.42
CA ILE A 64 -12.55 22.58 2.08
C ILE A 64 -11.12 22.23 1.60
N LEU A 65 -10.09 22.90 2.14
CA LEU A 65 -8.69 22.73 1.73
C LEU A 65 -7.86 21.93 2.74
N TRP A 66 -8.30 21.82 3.99
CA TRP A 66 -7.54 21.16 5.06
C TRP A 66 -7.16 19.71 4.73
N THR A 67 -7.99 18.95 4.01
CA THR A 67 -7.72 17.56 3.61
C THR A 67 -6.55 17.49 2.63
N ILE A 68 -6.46 18.47 1.72
CA ILE A 68 -5.38 18.57 0.74
C ILE A 68 -4.08 18.92 1.44
N GLU A 69 -4.09 19.95 2.30
CA GLU A 69 -2.90 20.42 3.00
C GLU A 69 -2.39 19.40 4.04
N THR A 70 -3.27 18.78 4.82
CA THR A 70 -2.89 17.68 5.73
C THR A 70 -2.40 16.44 4.96
N GLY A 71 -2.93 16.20 3.76
CA GLY A 71 -2.42 15.19 2.83
C GLY A 71 -0.97 15.47 2.40
N LYS A 72 -0.62 16.72 2.07
CA LYS A 72 0.76 17.10 1.75
C LYS A 72 1.72 16.87 2.92
N ILE A 73 1.32 17.28 4.13
CA ILE A 73 2.09 17.01 5.36
C ILE A 73 2.32 15.51 5.52
N GLN A 74 1.26 14.70 5.38
CA GLN A 74 1.39 13.25 5.50
C GLN A 74 2.37 12.65 4.47
N VAL A 75 2.32 13.12 3.22
CA VAL A 75 3.25 12.68 2.17
C VAL A 75 4.69 13.03 2.51
N GLU A 76 4.95 14.24 3.01
CA GLU A 76 6.29 14.68 3.39
C GLU A 76 6.86 13.84 4.54
N TRP A 77 6.07 13.61 5.58
CA TRP A 77 6.48 12.79 6.71
C TRP A 77 6.73 11.34 6.31
N LYS A 78 5.87 10.75 5.47
CA LYS A 78 6.09 9.42 4.90
C LYS A 78 7.41 9.34 4.12
N ARG A 79 7.71 10.35 3.30
CA ARG A 79 8.98 10.43 2.54
C ARG A 79 10.18 10.51 3.48
N ASN A 80 10.12 11.36 4.51
CA ASN A 80 11.21 11.52 5.47
C ASN A 80 11.45 10.26 6.29
N TRP A 81 10.38 9.62 6.76
CA TRP A 81 10.47 8.33 7.42
C TRP A 81 11.12 7.28 6.50
N PHE A 82 10.64 7.15 5.26
CA PHE A 82 11.19 6.17 4.32
C PHE A 82 12.67 6.43 4.01
N LYS A 83 13.08 7.69 3.82
CA LYS A 83 14.48 8.07 3.64
C LYS A 83 15.36 7.62 4.81
N ASN A 84 14.85 7.73 6.04
CA ASN A 84 15.56 7.40 7.26
C ASN A 84 15.54 5.89 7.62
N LEU A 85 14.86 5.05 6.83
CA LEU A 85 14.96 3.60 7.01
C LEU A 85 16.36 3.11 6.63
N THR A 86 16.85 2.08 7.34
CA THR A 86 18.05 1.33 6.97
C THR A 86 17.86 0.65 5.61
N GLU A 87 18.96 0.40 4.90
CA GLU A 87 18.92 -0.28 3.60
C GLU A 87 18.27 -1.66 3.70
N ASP A 88 18.59 -2.45 4.73
CA ASP A 88 17.96 -3.76 4.96
C ASP A 88 16.44 -3.69 5.07
N LYS A 89 15.91 -2.65 5.74
CA LYS A 89 14.45 -2.47 5.90
C LYS A 89 13.81 -2.06 4.57
N LYS A 90 14.49 -1.20 3.79
CA LYS A 90 14.04 -0.81 2.44
C LYS A 90 14.04 -2.01 1.50
N GLU A 91 15.12 -2.81 1.52
CA GLU A 91 15.27 -4.00 0.69
C GLU A 91 14.21 -5.06 1.03
N LYS A 92 13.96 -5.29 2.32
CA LYS A 92 12.89 -6.20 2.76
C LYS A 92 11.52 -5.76 2.22
N TYR A 93 11.20 -4.47 2.32
CA TYR A 93 9.97 -3.92 1.75
C TYR A 93 9.88 -4.16 0.23
N TYR A 94 10.94 -3.80 -0.51
CA TYR A 94 10.96 -3.99 -1.95
C TYR A 94 10.82 -5.45 -2.34
N THR A 95 11.48 -6.35 -1.61
CA THR A 95 11.42 -7.79 -1.84
C THR A 95 10.01 -8.34 -1.65
N GLU A 96 9.35 -7.99 -0.54
CA GLU A 96 7.97 -8.41 -0.25
C GLU A 96 6.98 -7.92 -1.33
N ILE A 97 7.06 -6.64 -1.67
CA ILE A 97 6.19 -6.02 -2.70
C ILE A 97 6.47 -6.61 -4.09
N ASN A 98 7.74 -6.78 -4.45
CA ASN A 98 8.13 -7.32 -5.76
C ASN A 98 7.73 -8.78 -5.92
N LYS A 99 7.78 -9.58 -4.84
CA LYS A 99 7.30 -10.96 -4.86
C LYS A 99 5.82 -11.01 -5.22
N ILE A 100 4.98 -10.24 -4.53
CA ILE A 100 3.53 -10.19 -4.80
C ILE A 100 3.26 -9.68 -6.22
N LYS A 101 3.95 -8.62 -6.67
CA LYS A 101 3.81 -8.09 -8.05
C LYS A 101 4.20 -9.12 -9.10
N THR A 102 5.23 -9.92 -8.85
CA THR A 102 5.69 -10.96 -9.76
C THR A 102 4.69 -12.11 -9.83
N GLU A 103 4.11 -12.53 -8.71
CA GLU A 103 3.04 -13.53 -8.68
C GLU A 103 1.81 -13.04 -9.44
N ILE A 104 1.40 -11.78 -9.26
CA ILE A 104 0.30 -11.19 -10.05
C ILE A 104 0.60 -11.25 -11.55
N LYS A 105 1.83 -10.91 -11.97
CA LYS A 105 2.20 -10.97 -13.40
C LYS A 105 2.16 -12.40 -13.94
N LYS A 106 2.64 -13.38 -13.19
CA LYS A 106 2.61 -14.80 -13.60
C LYS A 106 1.17 -15.28 -13.81
N GLU A 107 0.27 -14.97 -12.88
CA GLU A 107 -1.14 -15.39 -12.97
C GLU A 107 -1.96 -14.61 -14.00
N ASN A 108 -1.47 -13.46 -14.52
CA ASN A 108 -2.13 -12.73 -15.61
C ASN A 108 -1.56 -13.07 -17.02
N ASN A 109 -0.36 -13.66 -17.08
CA ASN A 109 0.33 -14.00 -18.34
C ASN A 109 0.29 -15.50 -18.67
N LEU A 110 -0.32 -16.31 -17.81
CA LEU A 110 -0.71 -17.71 -18.03
C LEU A 110 -2.19 -17.76 -18.42
#